data_AF-A0A9W7HGD2-F1
#
_entry.id   AF-A0A9W7HGD2-F1
#
_cell.length_a   1.000
_cell.length_b   1.000
_cell.length_c   1.000
_cell.angle_alpha   90.00
_cell.angle_beta   90.00
_cell.angle_gamma   90.00
#
_symmetry.space_group_name_H-M   'P 1'
#
loop_
_entity.id
_entity.type
_entity.pdbx_description
1 polymer ?
#
loop_
_entity_poly.entity_id
_entity_poly.type
_entity_poly.pdbx_seq_one_letter_code
_entity_poly.pdbx_strand_id
1 'polypeptide(L)'
;MGSQSLKDQYSTTAGPFNSPPFHTVERLPWTGLNRVFAAIYGCAILALLYHHVQTLANSKTLASFSITLSLLIADLVLAFMWVSAQAFRMCPIRRKEYPENLKRLVKEEDFPGLDVFICTADPYKEPPMGVVNTALSLMAYDYLTEKISVYVSDDGGSAFTLLAFMEAAKFAGHWLPFCRKKNIMDRRPDAYFSSPQFSSSEADEIKEIYESMKGRVENAMNRGEVSENYINNDEEREAFNKWKPGFTPQDHPTIIQVLLDSRHNKDITGHFLPNLIYVSRQKSKTSPHHFKAGALNVLLRVSTIMTNAPIILTQDRDMYSNDPGTPLRMLCYACDPAIQSTLGFVQFPQRFQGINKYDY
;
A
#
# COMPACT_ATOMS: atom_id res chain seq x y z
N MET A 1 -12.13 46.66 -19.98
CA MET A 1 -11.74 46.72 -18.55
C MET A 1 -12.30 45.47 -17.88
N GLY A 2 -11.67 44.30 -17.89
CA GLY A 2 -10.26 44.01 -17.67
C GLY A 2 -10.00 43.58 -16.22
N SER A 3 -10.85 42.73 -15.61
CA SER A 3 -10.63 42.18 -14.27
C SER A 3 -9.82 40.89 -14.38
N GLN A 4 -8.50 41.01 -14.23
CA GLN A 4 -7.60 39.88 -14.03
C GLN A 4 -7.79 39.36 -12.61
N SER A 5 -8.41 38.19 -12.50
CA SER A 5 -8.39 37.38 -11.29
C SER A 5 -6.97 36.86 -11.07
N LEU A 6 -6.31 37.38 -10.03
CA LEU A 6 -5.04 36.89 -9.51
C LEU A 6 -5.18 35.42 -9.09
N LYS A 7 -4.81 34.51 -9.99
CA LYS A 7 -4.43 33.14 -9.64
C LYS A 7 -3.06 33.22 -8.98
N ASP A 8 -3.03 33.22 -7.65
CA ASP A 8 -1.82 32.95 -6.89
C ASP A 8 -1.39 31.48 -7.10
N GLN A 9 -0.73 31.21 -8.24
CA GLN A 9 0.14 30.06 -8.40
C GLN A 9 1.37 30.32 -7.53
N TYR A 10 1.36 29.81 -6.30
CA TYR A 10 2.60 29.61 -5.55
C TYR A 10 3.35 28.46 -6.22
N SER A 11 4.06 28.78 -7.30
CA SER A 11 5.19 27.98 -7.76
C SER A 11 6.16 27.93 -6.59
N THR A 12 6.41 26.73 -6.05
CA THR A 12 7.53 26.53 -5.14
C THR A 12 8.78 27.05 -5.84
N THR A 13 9.41 28.00 -5.19
CA THR A 13 10.65 28.71 -5.53
C THR A 13 11.50 28.02 -6.59
N ALA A 14 11.70 28.72 -7.71
CA ALA A 14 12.69 28.39 -8.72
C ALA A 14 14.07 28.22 -8.07
N GLY A 15 14.53 26.98 -7.97
CA GLY A 15 15.96 26.69 -7.84
C GLY A 15 16.71 27.15 -9.09
N PRO A 16 18.04 27.28 -9.04
CA PRO A 16 18.81 27.84 -10.12
C PRO A 16 18.67 26.94 -11.37
N PHE A 17 18.33 27.56 -12.50
CA PHE A 17 18.07 27.01 -13.84
C PHE A 17 16.63 26.55 -14.13
N ASN A 18 16.15 26.92 -15.33
CA ASN A 18 14.82 26.71 -15.96
C ASN A 18 14.36 25.24 -16.09
N SER A 19 14.65 24.39 -15.13
CA SER A 19 14.24 22.99 -15.12
C SER A 19 12.73 22.89 -14.82
N PRO A 20 11.98 22.05 -15.54
CA PRO A 20 10.56 21.88 -15.25
C PRO A 20 10.37 21.23 -13.87
N PRO A 21 9.29 21.56 -13.14
CA PRO A 21 9.06 21.03 -11.80
C PRO A 21 8.66 19.54 -11.83
N PHE A 22 9.02 18.80 -10.80
CA PHE A 22 8.57 17.41 -10.60
C PHE A 22 7.11 17.32 -10.15
N HIS A 23 6.64 18.32 -9.41
CA HIS A 23 5.23 18.43 -9.04
C HIS A 23 4.79 19.89 -8.90
N THR A 24 3.49 20.13 -9.01
CA THR A 24 2.88 21.45 -8.75
C THR A 24 1.81 21.35 -7.68
N VAL A 25 1.61 22.45 -6.94
CA VAL A 25 0.57 22.57 -5.92
C VAL A 25 -0.39 23.69 -6.33
N GLU A 26 -1.68 23.38 -6.37
CA GLU A 26 -2.74 24.32 -6.72
C GLU A 26 -3.76 24.40 -5.59
N ARG A 27 -4.13 25.61 -5.16
CA ARG A 27 -5.23 25.79 -4.20
C ARG A 27 -6.56 25.60 -4.90
N LEU A 28 -7.48 24.86 -4.28
CA LEU A 28 -8.80 24.67 -4.86
C LEU A 28 -9.65 25.97 -4.77
N PRO A 29 -10.45 26.29 -5.80
CA PRO A 29 -11.17 27.56 -5.90
C PRO A 29 -12.25 27.74 -4.82
N TRP A 30 -12.74 26.64 -4.26
CA TRP A 30 -13.79 26.59 -3.24
C TRP A 30 -13.34 27.06 -1.85
N THR A 31 -12.05 27.37 -1.68
CA THR A 31 -11.48 27.78 -0.39
C THR A 31 -12.21 28.98 0.22
N GLY A 32 -12.56 29.98 -0.58
CA GLY A 32 -13.30 31.16 -0.09
C GLY A 32 -14.71 30.80 0.39
N LEU A 33 -15.43 30.00 -0.39
CA LEU A 33 -16.78 29.55 -0.06
C LEU A 33 -16.80 28.69 1.21
N ASN A 34 -15.83 27.79 1.38
CA ASN A 34 -15.71 26.96 2.59
C ASN A 34 -15.52 27.80 3.85
N ARG A 35 -14.73 28.88 3.77
CA ARG A 35 -14.49 29.78 4.92
C ARG A 35 -15.74 30.57 5.29
N VAL A 36 -16.49 31.06 4.30
CA VAL A 36 -17.77 31.74 4.53
C VAL A 36 -18.79 30.78 5.14
N PHE A 37 -18.89 29.56 4.60
CA PHE A 37 -19.74 28.50 5.16
C PHE A 37 -19.38 28.20 6.62
N ALA A 38 -18.08 28.03 6.93
CA ALA A 38 -17.61 27.79 8.28
C ALA A 38 -17.95 28.96 9.23
N ALA A 39 -17.83 30.21 8.79
CA ALA A 39 -18.18 31.37 9.61
C ALA A 39 -19.69 31.38 9.94
N ILE A 40 -20.55 31.21 8.93
CA ILE A 40 -22.01 31.20 9.10
C ILE A 40 -22.45 30.07 10.04
N TYR A 41 -21.97 28.85 9.78
CA TYR A 41 -22.34 27.68 10.57
C TYR A 41 -21.76 27.75 12.00
N GLY A 42 -20.56 28.32 12.16
CA GLY A 42 -19.97 28.60 13.46
C GLY A 42 -20.82 29.57 14.29
N CYS A 43 -21.36 30.64 13.68
CA CYS A 43 -22.30 31.53 14.35
C CYS A 43 -23.59 30.82 14.78
N ALA A 44 -24.12 29.91 13.95
CA ALA A 44 -25.30 29.12 14.29
C ALA A 44 -25.05 28.18 15.49
N ILE A 45 -23.90 27.51 15.53
CA ILE A 45 -23.48 26.68 16.67
C ILE A 45 -23.36 27.53 17.94
N LEU A 46 -22.72 28.69 17.87
CA LEU A 46 -22.58 29.58 19.03
C LEU A 46 -23.95 30.07 19.55
N ALA A 47 -24.87 30.40 18.64
CA ALA A 47 -26.23 30.78 19.02
C ALA A 47 -26.99 29.63 19.69
N LEU A 48 -26.84 28.41 19.19
CA LEU A 48 -27.42 27.20 19.79
C LEU A 48 -26.85 26.96 21.20
N LEU A 49 -25.53 26.97 21.35
CA LEU A 49 -24.88 26.79 22.65
C LEU A 49 -25.29 27.88 23.65
N TYR A 50 -25.39 29.13 23.21
CA TYR A 50 -25.91 30.24 24.02
C TYR A 50 -27.35 29.97 24.48
N HIS A 51 -28.22 29.49 23.59
CA HIS A 51 -29.59 29.13 23.93
C HIS A 51 -29.66 28.02 24.98
N HIS A 52 -28.81 26.99 24.87
CA HIS A 52 -28.72 25.93 25.89
C HIS A 52 -28.26 26.45 27.25
N VAL A 53 -27.26 27.33 27.28
CA VAL A 53 -26.79 27.96 28.53
C VAL A 53 -27.90 28.81 29.17
N GLN A 54 -28.62 29.59 28.37
CA GLN A 54 -29.73 30.41 28.87
C GLN A 54 -30.89 29.54 29.39
N THR A 55 -31.20 28.44 28.71
CA THR A 55 -32.25 27.50 29.11
C THR A 55 -31.85 26.74 30.39
N LEU A 56 -30.57 26.40 30.53
CA LEU A 56 -30.04 25.78 31.74
C LEU A 56 -30.11 26.72 32.94
N ALA A 57 -29.74 27.99 32.75
CA ALA A 57 -29.82 29.02 33.79
C ALA A 57 -31.26 29.31 34.27
N ASN A 58 -32.25 29.16 33.39
CA ASN A 58 -33.67 29.37 33.68
C ASN A 58 -34.43 28.09 34.06
N SER A 59 -33.75 26.96 34.21
CA SER A 59 -34.38 25.67 34.52
C SER A 59 -34.92 25.64 35.95
N LYS A 60 -36.22 25.38 36.10
CA LYS A 60 -36.92 25.36 37.40
C LYS A 60 -37.00 23.99 38.06
N THR A 61 -36.76 22.91 37.31
CA THR A 61 -36.86 21.52 37.80
C THR A 61 -35.56 20.77 37.57
N LEU A 62 -35.24 19.82 38.46
CA LEU A 62 -34.05 18.98 38.33
C LEU A 62 -34.07 18.16 37.03
N ALA A 63 -35.24 17.70 36.60
CA ALA A 63 -35.39 16.97 35.34
C ALA A 63 -35.06 17.84 34.12
N SER A 64 -35.61 19.06 34.05
CA SER A 64 -35.32 20.03 32.98
C SER A 64 -33.85 20.42 32.95
N PHE A 65 -33.25 20.62 34.14
CA PHE A 65 -31.83 20.91 34.28
C PHE A 65 -30.97 19.75 33.73
N SER A 66 -31.24 18.51 34.15
CA SER A 66 -30.47 17.34 33.71
C SER A 66 -30.59 17.08 32.20
N ILE A 67 -31.79 17.25 31.62
CA ILE A 67 -31.99 17.10 30.17
C ILE A 67 -31.21 18.18 29.41
N THR A 68 -31.37 19.45 29.80
CA THR A 68 -30.70 20.57 29.13
C THR A 68 -29.19 20.49 29.26
N LEU A 69 -28.68 20.05 30.41
CA LEU A 69 -27.26 19.81 30.64
C LEU A 69 -26.73 18.70 29.74
N SER A 70 -27.47 17.59 29.60
CA SER A 70 -27.09 16.48 28.73
C SER A 70 -27.04 16.90 27.26
N LEU A 71 -28.03 17.66 26.80
CA LEU A 71 -28.06 18.24 25.45
C LEU A 71 -26.89 19.20 25.22
N LEU A 72 -26.62 20.10 26.18
CA LEU A 72 -25.49 21.02 26.11
C LEU A 72 -24.15 20.27 25.98
N ILE A 73 -23.94 19.22 26.76
CA ILE A 73 -22.73 18.39 26.68
C ILE A 73 -22.64 17.70 25.31
N ALA A 74 -23.74 17.12 24.81
CA ALA A 74 -23.78 16.48 23.50
C ALA A 74 -23.43 17.48 22.38
N ASP A 75 -24.04 18.67 22.38
CA ASP A 75 -23.81 19.70 21.38
C ASP A 75 -22.41 20.32 21.48
N LEU A 76 -21.82 20.40 22.67
CA LEU A 76 -20.40 20.79 22.82
C LEU A 76 -19.46 19.78 22.17
N VAL A 77 -19.73 18.48 22.32
CA VAL A 77 -18.93 17.42 21.66
C VAL A 77 -19.11 17.48 20.15
N LEU A 78 -20.35 17.63 19.67
CA LEU A 78 -20.64 17.79 18.23
C LEU A 78 -19.98 19.05 17.64
N ALA A 79 -20.05 20.17 18.35
CA ALA A 79 -19.39 21.42 17.97
C ALA A 79 -17.87 21.25 17.88
N PHE A 80 -17.26 20.60 18.87
CA PHE A 80 -15.82 20.31 18.87
C PHE A 80 -15.41 19.43 17.67
N MET A 81 -16.17 18.35 17.39
CA MET A 81 -15.93 17.51 16.22
C MET A 81 -16.08 18.29 14.91
N TRP A 82 -17.11 19.15 14.80
CA TRP A 82 -17.35 19.97 13.62
C TRP A 82 -16.24 21.00 13.38
N VAL A 83 -15.78 21.70 14.44
CA VAL A 83 -14.67 22.66 14.36
C VAL A 83 -13.39 21.95 13.93
N SER A 84 -13.10 20.79 14.54
CA SER A 84 -11.92 19.97 14.19
C SER A 84 -11.97 19.54 12.71
N ALA A 85 -13.15 19.18 12.20
CA ALA A 85 -13.34 18.82 10.80
C ALA A 85 -13.17 19.99 9.83
N GLN A 86 -13.35 21.26 10.26
CA GLN A 86 -13.15 22.41 9.38
C GLN A 86 -11.69 22.56 8.95
N ALA A 87 -10.72 22.11 9.74
CA ALA A 87 -9.30 22.18 9.40
C ALA A 87 -9.01 21.61 8.00
N PHE A 88 -9.69 20.53 7.60
CA PHE A 88 -9.57 19.89 6.28
C PHE A 88 -10.19 20.68 5.13
N ARG A 89 -11.09 21.63 5.42
CA ARG A 89 -11.84 22.43 4.43
C ARG A 89 -11.30 23.85 4.25
N MET A 90 -10.43 24.32 5.15
CA MET A 90 -9.95 25.72 5.18
C MET A 90 -8.92 26.07 4.10
N CYS A 91 -8.14 25.09 3.63
CA CYS A 91 -7.15 25.27 2.56
C CYS A 91 -6.90 23.96 1.80
N PRO A 92 -7.92 23.42 1.10
CA PRO A 92 -7.75 22.19 0.36
C PRO A 92 -6.85 22.46 -0.87
N ILE A 93 -5.79 21.66 -1.00
CA ILE A 93 -4.80 21.75 -2.07
C ILE A 93 -4.90 20.54 -3.00
N ARG A 94 -4.59 20.74 -4.27
CA ARG A 94 -4.43 19.70 -5.26
C ARG A 94 -2.97 19.66 -5.69
N ARG A 95 -2.37 18.47 -5.66
CA ARG A 95 -1.04 18.25 -6.20
C ARG A 95 -1.14 17.56 -7.57
N LYS A 96 -0.16 17.81 -8.42
CA LYS A 96 -0.03 17.15 -9.73
C LYS A 96 1.43 16.80 -9.95
N GLU A 97 1.69 15.54 -10.25
CA GLU A 97 3.03 15.00 -10.50
C GLU A 97 3.37 14.99 -12.00
N TYR A 98 4.66 15.07 -12.30
CA TYR A 98 5.20 14.99 -13.66
C TYR A 98 6.35 13.96 -13.74
N PRO A 99 6.05 12.65 -13.76
CA PRO A 99 7.07 11.60 -13.86
C PRO A 99 7.98 11.72 -15.08
N GLU A 100 7.49 12.31 -16.18
CA GLU A 100 8.30 12.55 -17.39
C GLU A 100 9.44 13.55 -17.15
N ASN A 101 9.21 14.56 -16.30
CA ASN A 101 10.26 15.51 -15.93
C ASN A 101 11.31 14.83 -15.05
N LEU A 102 10.87 13.93 -14.16
CA LEU A 102 11.77 13.12 -13.32
C LEU A 102 12.71 12.27 -14.18
N LYS A 103 12.16 11.48 -15.12
CA LYS A 103 12.97 10.63 -16.03
C LYS A 103 13.96 11.42 -16.88
N ARG A 104 13.64 12.68 -17.21
CA ARG A 104 14.51 13.54 -18.01
C ARG A 104 15.65 14.17 -17.19
N LEU A 105 15.42 14.45 -15.91
CA LEU A 105 16.34 15.20 -15.07
C LEU A 105 17.16 14.32 -14.12
N VAL A 106 16.66 13.14 -13.78
CA VAL A 106 17.32 12.17 -12.89
C VAL A 106 17.50 10.87 -13.65
N LYS A 107 18.72 10.35 -13.67
CA LYS A 107 18.99 9.05 -14.30
C LYS A 107 18.35 7.95 -13.47
N GLU A 108 17.84 6.91 -14.12
CA GLU A 108 17.25 5.76 -13.42
C GLU A 108 18.29 5.08 -12.49
N GLU A 109 19.56 5.09 -12.89
CA GLU A 109 20.72 4.63 -12.10
C GLU A 109 20.92 5.42 -10.79
N ASP A 110 20.38 6.62 -10.67
CA ASP A 110 20.45 7.45 -9.46
C ASP A 110 19.19 7.29 -8.58
N PHE A 111 18.18 6.55 -9.03
CA PHE A 111 16.98 6.31 -8.22
C PHE A 111 17.32 5.56 -6.92
N PRO A 112 16.68 5.89 -5.78
CA PRO A 112 16.92 5.18 -4.52
C PRO A 112 16.41 3.72 -4.58
N GLY A 113 16.96 2.86 -3.71
CA GLY A 113 16.35 1.56 -3.45
C GLY A 113 14.94 1.71 -2.87
N LEU A 114 14.05 0.78 -3.21
CA LEU A 114 12.68 0.69 -2.75
C LEU A 114 12.41 -0.71 -2.19
N ASP A 115 12.15 -0.79 -0.90
CA ASP A 115 11.69 -2.02 -0.26
C ASP A 115 10.17 -2.00 -0.10
N VAL A 116 9.52 -3.07 -0.54
CA VAL A 116 8.06 -3.22 -0.44
C VAL A 116 7.75 -4.28 0.61
N PHE A 117 6.97 -3.92 1.63
CA PHE A 117 6.60 -4.80 2.74
C PHE A 117 5.15 -5.22 2.63
N ILE A 118 4.93 -6.53 2.54
CA ILE A 118 3.61 -7.15 2.53
C ILE A 118 3.48 -8.01 3.78
N CYS A 119 2.37 -7.89 4.51
CA CYS A 119 2.10 -8.73 5.67
C CYS A 119 0.89 -9.63 5.42
N THR A 120 1.02 -10.91 5.77
CA THR A 120 -0.04 -11.90 5.81
C THR A 120 0.00 -12.66 7.14
N ALA A 121 -1.13 -13.19 7.60
CA ALA A 121 -1.22 -13.80 8.92
C ALA A 121 -1.81 -15.21 8.96
N ASP A 122 -2.91 -15.50 8.25
CA ASP A 122 -3.59 -16.79 8.38
C ASP A 122 -3.95 -17.32 6.98
N PRO A 123 -3.36 -18.43 6.51
CA PRO A 123 -3.58 -18.91 5.15
C PRO A 123 -5.03 -19.33 4.85
N TYR A 124 -5.85 -19.60 5.87
CA TYR A 124 -7.25 -20.01 5.68
C TYR A 124 -8.21 -18.83 5.66
N LYS A 125 -7.90 -17.76 6.42
CA LYS A 125 -8.64 -16.49 6.35
C LYS A 125 -8.14 -15.58 5.24
N GLU A 126 -6.89 -15.78 4.86
CA GLU A 126 -6.11 -14.96 3.96
C GLU A 126 -5.44 -15.89 2.93
N PRO A 127 -6.19 -16.42 1.95
CA PRO A 127 -5.67 -17.41 1.01
C PRO A 127 -4.33 -16.97 0.39
N PRO A 128 -3.28 -17.83 0.38
CA PRO A 128 -1.96 -17.48 -0.13
C PRO A 128 -1.97 -16.85 -1.52
N MET A 129 -2.85 -17.34 -2.40
CA MET A 129 -3.00 -16.81 -3.77
C MET A 129 -3.40 -15.34 -3.81
N GLY A 130 -4.19 -14.85 -2.84
CA GLY A 130 -4.54 -13.43 -2.75
C GLY A 130 -3.30 -12.56 -2.50
N VAL A 131 -2.42 -12.99 -1.60
CA VAL A 131 -1.17 -12.29 -1.27
C VAL A 131 -0.17 -12.39 -2.42
N VAL A 132 -0.11 -13.54 -3.09
CA VAL A 132 0.73 -13.76 -4.28
C VAL A 132 0.35 -12.80 -5.41
N ASN A 133 -0.94 -12.63 -5.69
CA ASN A 133 -1.41 -11.70 -6.73
C ASN A 133 -1.02 -10.25 -6.43
N THR A 134 -1.13 -9.85 -5.16
CA THR A 134 -0.64 -8.56 -4.69
C THR A 134 0.87 -8.42 -4.86
N ALA A 135 1.66 -9.41 -4.44
CA ALA A 135 3.10 -9.36 -4.56
C ALA A 135 3.58 -9.31 -6.02
N LEU A 136 2.98 -10.10 -6.91
CA LEU A 136 3.30 -10.09 -8.34
C LEU A 136 2.99 -8.74 -8.99
N SER A 137 1.91 -8.08 -8.59
CA SER A 137 1.59 -6.71 -9.03
C SER A 137 2.66 -5.70 -8.60
N LEU A 138 3.13 -5.78 -7.35
CA LEU A 138 4.16 -4.89 -6.80
C LEU A 138 5.56 -5.18 -7.33
N MET A 139 5.88 -6.43 -7.60
CA MET A 139 7.14 -6.80 -8.27
C MET A 139 7.20 -6.27 -9.71
N ALA A 140 6.04 -6.11 -10.35
CA ALA A 140 5.92 -5.59 -11.69
C ALA A 140 5.78 -4.06 -11.71
N TYR A 141 6.45 -3.29 -10.86
CA TYR A 141 6.50 -1.84 -11.00
C TYR A 141 7.39 -1.38 -12.18
N ASP A 142 7.12 -0.19 -12.73
CA ASP A 142 7.99 0.46 -13.72
C ASP A 142 9.18 1.13 -13.03
N TYR A 143 10.09 0.28 -12.56
CA TYR A 143 11.31 0.67 -11.85
C TYR A 143 12.45 -0.31 -12.18
N LEU A 144 13.68 0.07 -11.84
CA LEU A 144 14.83 -0.84 -11.98
C LEU A 144 14.67 -2.05 -11.07
N THR A 145 14.76 -3.25 -11.65
CA THR A 145 14.54 -4.51 -10.93
C THR A 145 15.57 -4.73 -9.82
N GLU A 146 16.81 -4.29 -10.03
CA GLU A 146 17.89 -4.31 -9.03
C GLU A 146 17.66 -3.38 -7.83
N LYS A 147 16.70 -2.45 -7.93
CA LYS A 147 16.38 -1.47 -6.88
C LYS A 147 15.05 -1.73 -6.18
N ILE A 148 14.28 -2.72 -6.63
CA ILE A 148 13.07 -3.14 -5.94
C ILE A 148 13.33 -4.46 -5.22
N SER A 149 12.98 -4.49 -3.94
CA SER A 149 12.96 -5.73 -3.17
C SER A 149 11.62 -5.88 -2.49
N VAL A 150 10.96 -7.01 -2.70
CA VAL A 150 9.66 -7.32 -2.11
C VAL A 150 9.85 -8.29 -0.95
N TYR A 151 9.43 -7.87 0.23
CA TYR A 151 9.47 -8.64 1.46
C TYR A 151 8.05 -9.06 1.85
N VAL A 152 7.88 -10.34 2.08
CA VAL A 152 6.62 -10.92 2.53
C VAL A 152 6.81 -11.40 3.95
N SER A 153 6.16 -10.74 4.89
CA SER A 153 6.07 -11.21 6.28
C SER A 153 4.87 -12.13 6.43
N ASP A 154 5.12 -13.41 6.65
CA ASP A 154 4.12 -14.40 7.03
C ASP A 154 4.10 -14.57 8.54
N ASP A 155 3.15 -13.88 9.18
CA ASP A 155 2.90 -13.95 10.60
C ASP A 155 2.23 -15.28 11.01
N GLY A 156 1.72 -16.07 10.07
CA GLY A 156 1.16 -17.39 10.34
C GLY A 156 2.19 -18.51 10.35
N GLY A 157 3.37 -18.27 9.76
CA GLY A 157 4.39 -19.29 9.57
C GLY A 157 3.84 -20.48 8.77
N SER A 158 3.07 -20.23 7.71
CA SER A 158 2.42 -21.28 6.94
C SER A 158 3.33 -21.83 5.84
N ALA A 159 3.50 -23.15 5.83
CA ALA A 159 4.18 -23.85 4.73
C ALA A 159 3.46 -23.62 3.38
N PHE A 160 2.12 -23.46 3.38
CA PHE A 160 1.36 -23.19 2.15
C PHE A 160 1.66 -21.81 1.59
N THR A 161 1.87 -20.81 2.46
CA THR A 161 2.29 -19.46 2.03
C THR A 161 3.67 -19.51 1.42
N LEU A 162 4.63 -20.22 2.03
CA LEU A 162 5.97 -20.39 1.45
C LEU A 162 5.88 -21.08 0.08
N LEU A 163 5.13 -22.18 -0.03
CA LEU A 163 4.90 -22.88 -1.30
C LEU A 163 4.31 -21.97 -2.36
N ALA A 164 3.29 -21.18 -2.00
CA ALA A 164 2.66 -20.25 -2.91
C ALA A 164 3.66 -19.21 -3.45
N PHE A 165 4.54 -18.70 -2.60
CA PHE A 165 5.57 -17.75 -3.01
C PHE A 165 6.73 -18.39 -3.80
N MET A 166 7.04 -19.66 -3.57
CA MET A 166 7.97 -20.43 -4.40
C MET A 166 7.43 -20.65 -5.82
N GLU A 167 6.15 -21.03 -5.94
CA GLU A 167 5.51 -21.14 -7.26
C GLU A 167 5.33 -19.76 -7.92
N ALA A 168 5.03 -18.71 -7.13
CA ALA A 168 4.97 -17.34 -7.62
C ALA A 168 6.32 -16.85 -8.16
N ALA A 169 7.44 -17.22 -7.52
CA ALA A 169 8.78 -16.89 -8.01
C ALA A 169 9.03 -17.47 -9.41
N LYS A 170 8.58 -18.71 -9.66
CA LYS A 170 8.65 -19.35 -10.99
C LYS A 170 7.76 -18.60 -12.00
N PHE A 171 6.52 -18.31 -11.62
CA PHE A 171 5.58 -17.58 -12.48
C PHE A 171 6.01 -16.14 -12.78
N ALA A 172 6.68 -15.45 -11.84
CA ALA A 172 7.17 -14.09 -12.01
C ALA A 172 8.11 -13.95 -13.22
N GLY A 173 8.90 -14.98 -13.52
CA GLY A 173 9.77 -15.05 -14.70
C GLY A 173 9.03 -14.99 -16.05
N HIS A 174 7.73 -15.30 -16.05
CA HIS A 174 6.86 -15.19 -17.23
C HIS A 174 5.98 -13.93 -17.15
N TRP A 175 5.42 -13.64 -15.98
CA TRP A 175 4.45 -12.56 -15.78
C TRP A 175 5.04 -11.15 -15.89
N LEU A 176 6.18 -10.88 -15.26
CA LEU A 176 6.80 -9.55 -15.26
C LEU A 176 7.20 -9.06 -16.67
N PRO A 177 7.92 -9.85 -17.50
CA PRO A 177 8.23 -9.43 -18.86
C PRO A 177 6.98 -9.28 -19.73
N PHE A 178 5.96 -10.13 -19.54
CA PHE A 178 4.69 -10.01 -20.23
C PHE A 178 3.98 -8.68 -19.90
N CYS A 179 3.91 -8.31 -18.62
CA CYS A 179 3.37 -7.03 -18.16
C CYS A 179 4.06 -5.83 -18.81
N ARG A 180 5.41 -5.85 -18.86
CA ARG A 180 6.21 -4.78 -19.48
C ARG A 180 5.97 -4.71 -20.98
N LYS A 181 6.03 -5.84 -21.67
CA LYS A 181 5.86 -5.94 -23.14
C LYS A 181 4.48 -5.46 -23.60
N LYS A 182 3.42 -5.79 -22.85
CA LYS A 182 2.04 -5.42 -23.18
C LYS A 182 1.62 -4.07 -22.58
N ASN A 183 2.51 -3.41 -21.83
CA ASN A 183 2.23 -2.16 -21.11
C ASN A 183 0.95 -2.25 -20.26
N ILE A 184 0.83 -3.33 -19.49
CA ILE A 184 -0.35 -3.59 -18.66
C ILE A 184 -0.40 -2.58 -17.51
N MET A 185 -1.55 -1.94 -17.31
CA MET A 185 -1.77 -1.01 -16.20
C MET A 185 -2.10 -1.76 -14.90
N ASP A 186 -3.15 -2.58 -14.90
CA ASP A 186 -3.48 -3.43 -13.75
C ASP A 186 -2.68 -4.75 -13.84
N ARG A 187 -1.56 -4.80 -13.12
CA ARG A 187 -0.61 -5.93 -13.15
C ARG A 187 -0.94 -7.01 -12.12
N ARG A 188 -2.15 -7.02 -11.57
CA ARG A 188 -2.63 -8.09 -10.70
C ARG A 188 -3.17 -9.26 -11.54
N PRO A 189 -2.57 -10.47 -11.45
CA PRO A 189 -2.89 -11.57 -12.37
C PRO A 189 -4.36 -12.01 -12.39
N ASP A 190 -4.97 -12.25 -11.21
CA ASP A 190 -6.39 -12.67 -11.12
C ASP A 190 -7.33 -11.64 -11.75
N ALA A 191 -7.12 -10.35 -11.48
CA ALA A 191 -7.92 -9.26 -12.04
C ALA A 191 -7.75 -9.18 -13.57
N TYR A 192 -6.52 -9.31 -14.06
CA TYR A 192 -6.23 -9.30 -15.49
C TYR A 192 -6.91 -10.47 -16.23
N PHE A 193 -6.73 -11.71 -15.73
CA PHE A 193 -7.29 -12.91 -16.39
C PHE A 193 -8.80 -13.10 -16.20
N SER A 194 -9.42 -12.37 -15.26
CA SER A 194 -10.87 -12.33 -15.09
C SER A 194 -11.56 -11.43 -16.10
N SER A 195 -10.84 -10.51 -16.75
CA SER A 195 -11.41 -9.60 -17.75
C SER A 195 -11.44 -10.27 -19.14
N PRO A 196 -12.60 -10.36 -19.80
CA PRO A 196 -12.72 -10.98 -21.12
C PRO A 196 -12.07 -10.17 -22.26
N GLN A 197 -11.57 -8.97 -21.98
CA GLN A 197 -11.04 -8.04 -22.99
C GLN A 197 -9.61 -8.35 -23.44
N PHE A 198 -8.90 -9.25 -22.76
CA PHE A 198 -7.45 -9.45 -22.93
C PHE A 198 -7.06 -10.81 -23.51
N SER A 199 -7.90 -11.40 -24.37
CA SER A 199 -7.60 -12.68 -25.01
C SER A 199 -6.62 -12.51 -26.18
N SER A 200 -5.50 -13.23 -26.09
CA SER A 200 -4.51 -13.38 -27.16
C SER A 200 -3.76 -14.69 -26.92
N SER A 201 -3.22 -15.33 -27.95
CA SER A 201 -2.48 -16.60 -27.82
C SER A 201 -1.41 -16.54 -26.72
N GLU A 202 -0.64 -15.45 -26.67
CA GLU A 202 0.39 -15.23 -25.64
C GLU A 202 -0.22 -15.03 -24.25
N ALA A 203 -1.36 -14.34 -24.13
CA ALA A 203 -2.04 -14.18 -22.85
C ALA A 203 -2.66 -15.50 -22.35
N ASP A 204 -3.14 -16.34 -23.26
CA ASP A 204 -3.70 -17.65 -22.95
C ASP A 204 -2.62 -18.62 -22.45
N GLU A 205 -1.44 -18.61 -23.07
CA GLU A 205 -0.27 -19.37 -22.58
C GLU A 205 0.14 -18.95 -21.16
N ILE A 206 0.22 -17.64 -20.88
CA ILE A 206 0.55 -17.15 -19.54
C ILE A 206 -0.57 -17.48 -18.54
N LYS A 207 -1.83 -17.44 -18.98
CA LYS A 207 -2.98 -17.83 -18.16
C LYS A 207 -2.93 -19.30 -17.77
N GLU A 208 -2.53 -20.20 -18.67
CA GLU A 208 -2.34 -21.62 -18.36
C GLU A 208 -1.28 -21.83 -17.27
N ILE A 209 -0.15 -21.09 -17.33
CA ILE A 209 0.89 -21.15 -16.30
C ILE A 209 0.34 -20.62 -14.96
N TYR A 210 -0.41 -19.52 -14.98
CA TYR A 210 -1.04 -18.94 -13.80
C TYR A 210 -2.02 -19.92 -13.13
N GLU A 211 -2.92 -20.52 -13.90
CA GLU A 211 -3.90 -21.50 -13.38
C GLU A 211 -3.20 -22.78 -12.90
N SER A 212 -2.09 -23.19 -13.54
CA SER A 212 -1.27 -24.30 -13.06
C SER A 212 -0.67 -24.01 -11.68
N MET A 213 -0.04 -22.84 -11.50
CA MET A 213 0.46 -22.38 -10.20
C MET A 213 -0.64 -22.36 -9.15
N LYS A 214 -1.77 -21.72 -9.47
CA LYS A 214 -2.92 -21.60 -8.56
C LYS A 214 -3.45 -22.97 -8.14
N GLY A 215 -3.64 -23.87 -9.10
CA GLY A 215 -4.14 -25.23 -8.84
C GLY A 215 -3.21 -26.06 -7.95
N ARG A 216 -1.88 -25.91 -8.09
CA ARG A 216 -0.91 -26.58 -7.20
C ARG A 216 -1.03 -26.11 -5.76
N VAL A 217 -1.12 -24.80 -5.54
CA VAL A 217 -1.27 -24.20 -4.20
C VAL A 217 -2.60 -24.62 -3.57
N GLU A 218 -3.70 -24.50 -4.31
CA GLU A 218 -5.03 -24.89 -3.83
C GLU A 218 -5.12 -26.39 -3.52
N ASN A 219 -4.50 -27.24 -4.34
CA ASN A 219 -4.45 -28.68 -4.07
C ASN A 219 -3.66 -29.01 -2.79
N ALA A 220 -2.50 -28.37 -2.58
CA ALA A 220 -1.72 -28.55 -1.34
C ALA A 220 -2.53 -28.12 -0.10
N MET A 221 -3.25 -26.99 -0.18
CA MET A 221 -4.12 -26.54 0.90
C MET A 221 -5.29 -27.48 1.16
N ASN A 222 -5.95 -27.98 0.10
CA ASN A 222 -7.08 -28.91 0.23
C ASN A 222 -6.66 -30.25 0.83
N ARG A 223 -5.44 -30.72 0.54
CA ARG A 223 -4.88 -31.93 1.15
C ARG A 223 -4.38 -31.72 2.58
N GLY A 224 -4.11 -30.48 2.97
CA GLY A 224 -3.56 -30.14 4.28
C GLY A 224 -2.07 -30.47 4.44
N GLU A 225 -1.37 -30.80 3.35
CA GLU A 225 0.06 -31.10 3.37
C GLU A 225 0.76 -30.65 2.08
N VAL A 226 2.00 -30.18 2.22
CA VAL A 226 2.89 -29.89 1.08
C VAL A 226 3.56 -31.21 0.68
N SER A 227 3.20 -31.75 -0.47
CA SER A 227 3.77 -33.00 -0.97
C SER A 227 5.19 -32.82 -1.51
N GLU A 228 6.04 -33.84 -1.34
CA GLU A 228 7.38 -33.91 -1.93
C GLU A 228 7.39 -33.67 -3.46
N ASN A 229 6.30 -34.01 -4.15
CA ASN A 229 6.16 -33.77 -5.59
C ASN A 229 6.20 -32.28 -5.99
N TYR A 230 5.97 -31.36 -5.05
CA TYR A 230 6.05 -29.92 -5.27
C TYR A 230 7.44 -29.35 -4.92
N ILE A 231 8.32 -30.17 -4.35
CA ILE A 231 9.67 -29.80 -3.92
C ILE A 231 10.64 -30.23 -5.02
N ASN A 232 11.18 -29.26 -5.75
CA ASN A 232 11.97 -29.53 -6.94
C ASN A 232 13.47 -29.71 -6.66
N ASN A 233 13.99 -29.10 -5.58
CA ASN A 233 15.41 -29.10 -5.26
C ASN A 233 15.67 -29.32 -3.76
N ASP A 234 16.92 -29.62 -3.41
CA ASP A 234 17.31 -29.89 -2.02
C ASP A 234 17.22 -28.64 -1.13
N GLU A 235 17.35 -27.44 -1.71
CA GLU A 235 17.19 -26.17 -1.00
C GLU A 235 15.73 -25.92 -0.58
N GLU A 236 14.76 -26.16 -1.48
CA GLU A 236 13.33 -26.13 -1.19
C GLU A 236 13.00 -27.19 -0.12
N ARG A 237 13.59 -28.39 -0.21
CA ARG A 237 13.42 -29.44 0.80
C ARG A 237 13.93 -28.98 2.17
N GLU A 238 15.12 -28.38 2.23
CA GLU A 238 15.68 -27.82 3.46
C GLU A 238 14.80 -26.70 4.02
N ALA A 239 14.20 -25.88 3.16
CA ALA A 239 13.26 -24.85 3.57
C ALA A 239 12.03 -25.44 4.26
N PHE A 240 11.44 -26.50 3.71
CA PHE A 240 10.26 -27.17 4.30
C PHE A 240 10.59 -28.01 5.53
N ASN A 241 11.82 -28.53 5.66
CA ASN A 241 12.29 -29.25 6.86
C ASN A 241 12.24 -28.43 8.16
N LYS A 242 11.98 -27.11 8.07
CA LYS A 242 11.78 -26.21 9.21
C LYS A 242 10.44 -26.45 9.93
N TRP A 243 9.43 -27.00 9.25
CA TRP A 243 8.12 -27.34 9.82
C TRP A 243 8.15 -28.70 10.54
N LYS A 244 8.92 -28.77 11.63
CA LYS A 244 9.07 -29.98 12.46
C LYS A 244 7.87 -30.20 13.39
N PRO A 245 7.70 -31.42 13.96
CA PRO A 245 6.70 -31.66 15.00
C PRO A 245 6.83 -30.65 16.15
N GLY A 246 5.73 -29.98 16.48
CA GLY A 246 5.70 -28.90 17.48
C GLY A 246 5.69 -27.49 16.89
N PHE A 247 5.89 -27.32 15.58
CA PHE A 247 5.69 -26.04 14.91
C PHE A 247 4.22 -25.61 15.01
N THR A 248 3.97 -24.42 15.54
CA THR A 248 2.63 -23.82 15.58
C THR A 248 2.69 -22.34 15.20
N PRO A 249 1.62 -21.72 14.69
CA PRO A 249 1.61 -20.28 14.38
C PRO A 249 1.93 -19.36 15.57
N GLN A 250 1.83 -19.86 16.80
CA GLN A 250 2.19 -19.12 18.02
C GLN A 250 3.57 -19.47 18.57
N ASP A 251 4.21 -20.53 18.09
CA ASP A 251 5.48 -21.05 18.60
C ASP A 251 6.27 -21.73 17.49
N HIS A 252 7.24 -21.00 16.95
CA HIS A 252 8.10 -21.46 15.88
C HIS A 252 9.37 -20.61 15.75
N PRO A 253 10.48 -21.18 15.22
CA PRO A 253 11.69 -20.41 14.94
C PRO A 253 11.51 -19.46 13.75
N THR A 254 12.46 -18.53 13.59
CA THR A 254 12.52 -17.66 12.42
C THR A 254 12.77 -18.46 11.14
N ILE A 255 12.05 -18.12 10.08
CA ILE A 255 12.25 -18.62 8.73
C ILE A 255 12.51 -17.43 7.82
N ILE A 256 13.67 -17.38 7.18
CA ILE A 256 13.97 -16.42 6.11
C ILE A 256 14.35 -17.24 4.89
N GLN A 257 13.76 -16.91 3.74
CA GLN A 257 14.08 -17.51 2.45
C GLN A 257 14.17 -16.43 1.38
N VAL A 258 15.25 -16.43 0.61
CA VAL A 258 15.40 -15.60 -0.59
C VAL A 258 14.91 -16.44 -1.75
N LEU A 259 13.73 -16.10 -2.28
CA LEU A 259 13.08 -16.86 -3.34
C LEU A 259 13.50 -16.39 -4.72
N LEU A 260 13.78 -15.09 -4.85
CA LEU A 260 14.41 -14.49 -6.03
C LEU A 260 15.50 -13.52 -5.58
N ASP A 261 16.65 -13.62 -6.22
CA ASP A 261 17.78 -12.71 -6.08
C ASP A 261 18.03 -12.01 -7.42
N SER A 262 17.95 -10.68 -7.40
CA SER A 262 18.18 -9.77 -8.52
C SER A 262 19.56 -9.89 -9.16
N ARG A 263 20.54 -10.51 -8.51
CA ARG A 263 21.88 -10.75 -9.07
C ARG A 263 21.98 -12.04 -9.87
N HIS A 264 21.09 -12.99 -9.63
CA HIS A 264 21.20 -14.36 -10.13
C HIS A 264 20.01 -14.77 -10.99
N ASN A 265 18.79 -14.46 -10.56
CA ASN A 265 17.57 -14.91 -11.21
C ASN A 265 17.16 -13.97 -12.35
N LYS A 266 16.95 -14.57 -13.52
CA LYS A 266 16.53 -13.88 -14.75
C LYS A 266 15.18 -14.40 -15.23
N ASP A 267 14.45 -13.53 -15.91
CA ASP A 267 13.21 -13.86 -16.59
C ASP A 267 13.47 -14.57 -17.93
N ILE A 268 12.40 -15.01 -18.60
CA ILE A 268 12.50 -15.71 -19.90
C ILE A 268 13.11 -14.85 -21.03
N THR A 269 13.20 -13.54 -20.83
CA THR A 269 13.83 -12.60 -21.77
C THR A 269 15.29 -12.29 -21.43
N GLY A 270 15.82 -12.85 -20.34
CA GLY A 270 17.19 -12.68 -19.90
C GLY A 270 17.44 -11.46 -19.01
N HIS A 271 16.39 -10.74 -18.60
CA HIS A 271 16.49 -9.60 -17.67
C HIS A 271 16.37 -10.06 -16.22
N PHE A 272 17.07 -9.39 -15.30
CA PHE A 272 17.03 -9.72 -13.88
C PHE A 272 15.65 -9.46 -13.25
N LEU A 273 15.24 -10.34 -12.33
CA LEU A 273 14.00 -10.21 -11.57
C LEU A 273 14.23 -9.41 -10.28
N PRO A 274 13.22 -8.70 -9.73
CA PRO A 274 13.32 -8.08 -8.40
C PRO A 274 13.56 -9.11 -7.30
N ASN A 275 14.15 -8.68 -6.18
CA ASN A 275 14.31 -9.57 -5.03
C ASN A 275 12.92 -9.94 -4.47
N LEU A 276 12.74 -11.20 -4.10
CA LEU A 276 11.56 -11.69 -3.39
C LEU A 276 12.01 -12.44 -2.14
N ILE A 277 11.74 -11.87 -0.97
CA ILE A 277 12.20 -12.40 0.31
C ILE A 277 10.97 -12.80 1.15
N TYR A 278 10.89 -14.07 1.52
CA TYR A 278 9.93 -14.58 2.48
C TYR A 278 10.52 -14.52 3.89
N VAL A 279 9.76 -13.96 4.83
CA VAL A 279 10.14 -13.83 6.23
C VAL A 279 8.99 -14.30 7.10
N SER A 280 9.25 -15.27 7.97
CA SER A 280 8.41 -15.58 9.11
C SER A 280 9.24 -15.39 10.37
N ARG A 281 8.88 -14.40 11.18
CA ARG A 281 9.62 -14.09 12.41
C ARG A 281 9.44 -15.17 13.46
N GLN A 282 10.42 -15.37 14.34
CA GLN A 282 10.24 -16.22 15.51
C GLN A 282 9.04 -15.76 16.34
N LYS A 283 8.25 -16.74 16.77
CA LYS A 283 7.16 -16.56 17.73
C LYS A 283 7.33 -17.52 18.90
N SER A 284 6.85 -17.10 20.06
CA SER A 284 6.80 -17.94 21.26
C SER A 284 5.58 -17.55 22.09
N LYS A 285 4.94 -18.54 22.71
CA LYS A 285 3.76 -18.34 23.58
C LYS A 285 4.04 -17.45 24.79
N THR A 286 5.30 -17.31 25.19
CA THR A 286 5.72 -16.52 26.36
C THR A 286 5.92 -15.04 26.06
N SER A 287 5.97 -14.64 24.79
CA SER A 287 6.36 -13.29 24.38
C SER A 287 5.29 -12.64 23.51
N PRO A 288 4.81 -11.42 23.83
CA PRO A 288 3.86 -10.72 22.99
C PRO A 288 4.52 -10.35 21.65
N HIS A 289 3.85 -10.67 20.54
CA HIS A 289 4.41 -10.44 19.21
C HIS A 289 3.91 -9.14 18.55
N HIS A 290 2.97 -8.39 19.15
CA HIS A 290 2.52 -7.08 18.64
C HIS A 290 1.99 -7.09 17.18
N PHE A 291 1.42 -8.21 16.72
CA PHE A 291 0.72 -8.33 15.43
C PHE A 291 1.47 -7.66 14.26
N LYS A 292 0.77 -6.88 13.43
CA LYS A 292 1.29 -6.20 12.25
C LYS A 292 2.43 -5.21 12.57
N ALA A 293 2.34 -4.48 13.70
CA ALA A 293 3.39 -3.55 14.10
C ALA A 293 4.71 -4.27 14.37
N GLY A 294 4.66 -5.39 15.08
CA GLY A 294 5.85 -6.21 15.30
C GLY A 294 6.39 -6.85 14.02
N ALA A 295 5.51 -7.25 13.09
CA ALA A 295 5.92 -7.83 11.81
C ALA A 295 6.67 -6.79 10.95
N LEU A 296 6.12 -5.59 10.81
CA LEU A 296 6.76 -4.48 10.09
C LEU A 296 8.11 -4.09 10.74
N ASN A 297 8.20 -4.06 12.06
CA ASN A 297 9.46 -3.78 12.76
C ASN A 297 10.53 -4.86 12.50
N VAL A 298 10.14 -6.13 12.35
CA VAL A 298 11.08 -7.18 11.95
C VAL A 298 11.53 -6.99 10.51
N LEU A 299 10.58 -6.72 9.59
CA LEU A 299 10.92 -6.45 8.18
C LEU A 299 11.90 -5.28 8.04
N LEU A 300 11.70 -4.18 8.79
CA LEU A 300 12.64 -3.06 8.82
C LEU A 300 14.07 -3.50 9.18
N ARG A 301 14.22 -4.36 10.20
CA ARG A 301 15.54 -4.85 10.65
C ARG A 301 16.17 -5.79 9.62
N VAL A 302 15.36 -6.66 9.00
CA VAL A 302 15.82 -7.59 7.97
C VAL A 302 16.25 -6.82 6.71
N SER A 303 15.40 -5.89 6.24
CA SER A 303 15.68 -4.99 5.12
C SER A 303 16.99 -4.21 5.33
N THR A 304 17.20 -3.64 6.52
CA THR A 304 18.43 -2.89 6.85
C THR A 304 19.72 -3.71 6.61
N ILE A 305 19.68 -5.03 6.84
CA ILE A 305 20.83 -5.91 6.65
C ILE A 305 20.96 -6.37 5.19
N MET A 306 19.84 -6.62 4.52
CA MET A 306 19.83 -7.26 3.21
C MET A 306 19.99 -6.25 2.05
N THR A 307 19.25 -5.16 2.06
CA THR A 307 19.12 -4.21 0.94
C THR A 307 19.35 -2.76 1.37
N ASN A 308 19.01 -2.43 2.62
CA ASN A 308 19.15 -1.10 3.22
C ASN A 308 18.55 0.03 2.36
N ALA A 309 17.34 -0.20 1.84
CA ALA A 309 16.65 0.78 1.00
C ALA A 309 16.22 2.01 1.82
N PRO A 310 16.42 3.24 1.30
CA PRO A 310 15.99 4.46 2.00
C PRO A 310 14.48 4.71 1.91
N ILE A 311 13.78 4.04 0.97
CA ILE A 311 12.34 4.16 0.80
C ILE A 311 11.69 2.82 1.07
N ILE A 312 10.64 2.85 1.91
CA ILE A 312 9.85 1.68 2.27
C ILE A 312 8.39 1.93 1.88
N LEU A 313 7.82 1.01 1.12
CA LEU A 313 6.40 0.96 0.80
C LEU A 313 5.74 -0.15 1.62
N THR A 314 4.84 0.22 2.53
CA THR A 314 4.02 -0.77 3.25
C THR A 314 2.72 -1.02 2.51
N GLN A 315 2.44 -2.28 2.19
CA GLN A 315 1.26 -2.69 1.44
C GLN A 315 0.50 -3.80 2.17
N ASP A 316 -0.82 -3.69 2.19
CA ASP A 316 -1.70 -4.70 2.78
C ASP A 316 -1.96 -5.82 1.76
N ARG A 317 -2.15 -7.04 2.24
CA ARG A 317 -2.29 -8.24 1.39
C ARG A 317 -3.42 -8.18 0.35
N ASP A 318 -4.48 -7.45 0.64
CA ASP A 318 -5.69 -7.30 -0.16
C ASP A 318 -5.66 -6.05 -1.04
N MET A 319 -4.64 -5.21 -0.89
CA MET A 319 -4.41 -4.01 -1.66
C MET A 319 -3.31 -4.27 -2.68
N TYR A 320 -3.46 -3.79 -3.90
CA TYR A 320 -2.44 -3.91 -4.95
C TYR A 320 -2.28 -2.59 -5.70
N SER A 321 -1.23 -2.48 -6.53
CA SER A 321 -1.04 -1.27 -7.33
C SER A 321 -1.82 -1.34 -8.64
N ASN A 322 -2.65 -0.32 -8.86
CA ASN A 322 -3.39 -0.12 -10.11
C ASN A 322 -2.63 0.73 -11.15
N ASP A 323 -1.47 1.28 -10.79
CA ASP A 323 -0.60 2.04 -11.68
C ASP A 323 0.86 1.60 -11.46
N PRO A 324 1.52 1.00 -12.46
CA PRO A 324 2.91 0.56 -12.33
C PRO A 324 3.89 1.73 -12.21
N GLY A 325 3.48 2.95 -12.57
CA GLY A 325 4.27 4.17 -12.40
C GLY A 325 4.19 4.77 -10.99
N THR A 326 3.51 4.14 -10.04
CA THR A 326 3.36 4.65 -8.66
C THR A 326 4.69 5.00 -7.98
N PRO A 327 5.76 4.19 -8.07
CA PRO A 327 7.07 4.57 -7.52
C PRO A 327 7.62 5.86 -8.13
N LEU A 328 7.47 6.05 -9.44
CA LEU A 328 7.92 7.27 -10.13
C LEU A 328 7.14 8.51 -9.68
N ARG A 329 5.84 8.37 -9.42
CA ARG A 329 5.01 9.45 -8.86
C ARG A 329 5.45 9.81 -7.45
N MET A 330 5.79 8.81 -6.64
CA MET A 330 6.34 9.05 -5.30
C MET A 330 7.72 9.74 -5.39
N LEU A 331 8.58 9.31 -6.30
CA LEU A 331 9.89 9.94 -6.52
C LEU A 331 9.80 11.41 -6.96
N CYS A 332 8.70 11.83 -7.61
CA CYS A 332 8.49 13.24 -7.91
C CYS A 332 8.51 14.13 -6.65
N TYR A 333 8.13 13.58 -5.49
CA TYR A 333 8.22 14.26 -4.19
C TYR A 333 9.54 13.99 -3.48
N ALA A 334 10.00 12.74 -3.47
CA ALA A 334 11.22 12.36 -2.75
C ALA A 334 12.50 12.95 -3.36
N CYS A 335 12.50 13.22 -4.67
CA CYS A 335 13.61 13.83 -5.39
C CYS A 335 13.51 15.37 -5.50
N ASP A 336 12.44 16.00 -5.02
CA ASP A 336 12.32 17.47 -5.02
C ASP A 336 13.19 18.06 -3.90
N PRO A 337 14.29 18.78 -4.23
CA PRO A 337 15.20 19.32 -3.22
C PRO A 337 14.53 20.30 -2.25
N ALA A 338 13.42 20.93 -2.65
CA ALA A 338 12.72 21.90 -1.81
C ALA A 338 11.97 21.25 -0.64
N ILE A 339 11.52 20.00 -0.79
CA ILE A 339 10.74 19.29 0.24
C ILE A 339 11.43 18.03 0.78
N GLN A 340 12.45 17.51 0.10
CA GLN A 340 13.14 16.25 0.43
C GLN A 340 13.54 16.14 1.90
N SER A 341 14.06 17.21 2.51
CA SER A 341 14.50 17.21 3.91
C SER A 341 13.37 17.20 4.94
N THR A 342 12.15 17.52 4.52
CA THR A 342 10.96 17.63 5.40
C THR A 342 9.88 16.59 5.08
N LEU A 343 10.07 15.82 4.01
CA LEU A 343 9.12 14.80 3.57
C LEU A 343 9.25 13.55 4.45
N GLY A 344 8.21 13.26 5.24
CA GLY A 344 8.16 12.04 6.05
C GLY A 344 7.57 10.83 5.31
N PHE A 345 6.45 11.01 4.62
CA PHE A 345 5.79 9.94 3.86
C PHE A 345 4.91 10.53 2.74
N VAL A 346 4.62 9.71 1.74
CA VAL A 346 3.65 10.01 0.67
C VAL A 346 2.50 9.03 0.80
N GLN A 347 1.30 9.53 1.11
CA GLN A 347 0.09 8.71 1.22
C GLN A 347 -0.65 8.68 -0.11
N PHE A 348 -0.90 7.47 -0.62
CA PHE A 348 -1.78 7.27 -1.77
C PHE A 348 -3.22 6.96 -1.31
N PRO A 349 -4.25 7.41 -2.05
CA PRO A 349 -5.63 7.09 -1.73
C PRO A 349 -5.91 5.60 -2.00
N GLN A 350 -6.51 4.93 -1.02
CA GLN A 350 -6.97 3.55 -1.18
C GLN A 350 -8.32 3.53 -1.88
N ARG A 351 -8.45 2.72 -2.93
CA ARG A 351 -9.70 2.54 -3.69
C ARG A 351 -10.15 1.10 -3.60
N PHE A 352 -11.32 0.89 -3.04
CA PHE A 352 -11.92 -0.43 -2.87
C PHE A 352 -12.73 -0.83 -4.11
N GLN A 353 -12.77 -2.14 -4.37
CA GLN A 353 -13.58 -2.74 -5.42
C GLN A 353 -14.83 -3.40 -4.82
N GLY A 354 -15.77 -3.84 -5.67
CA GLY A 354 -16.98 -4.51 -5.21
C GLY A 354 -18.02 -3.59 -4.58
N ILE A 355 -17.96 -2.29 -4.89
CA ILE A 355 -18.94 -1.28 -4.43
C ILE A 355 -20.31 -1.63 -5.01
N ASN A 356 -21.32 -1.75 -4.15
CA ASN A 356 -22.69 -2.02 -4.58
C ASN A 356 -23.27 -0.80 -5.30
N LYS A 357 -24.24 -1.04 -6.18
CA LYS A 357 -25.01 0.00 -6.87
C LYS A 357 -25.67 0.98 -5.90
N TYR A 358 -25.98 0.52 -4.69
CA TYR A 358 -26.63 1.28 -3.63
C TYR A 358 -25.66 2.04 -2.71
N ASP A 359 -24.34 1.90 -2.90
CA ASP A 359 -23.32 2.57 -2.08
C ASP A 359 -22.88 3.93 -2.67
N TYR A 360 -23.45 4.34 -3.80
CA TYR A 360 -23.14 5.59 -4.52
C TYR A 360 -24.03 6.76 -4.13
#